data_AF-A0AAV2JET6-F1
#
_entry.id   AF-A0AAV2JET6-F1
#
_cell.length_a   1.000
_cell.length_b   1.000
_cell.length_c   1.000
_cell.angle_alpha   90.00
_cell.angle_beta   90.00
_cell.angle_gamma   90.00
#
_symmetry.space_group_name_H-M   'P 1'
#
loop_
_entity.id
_entity.type
_entity.pdbx_description
1 polymer ?
#
loop_
_entity_poly.entity_id
_entity_poly.type
_entity_poly.pdbx_seq_one_letter_code
_entity_poly.pdbx_strand_id
1 'polypeptide(L)'
;MGYSSLVLLLLSGLTLAQQGTESEPSSACQSVSRFKTNRKYFYHYSTESRNGVVGTANLKNGPKVTCKVEIEVPQLCSLIMHTTDCAMSEVSITDPEPVYSPAPTSEAFRAAMEKSVHSQKYLLL
;
A
#
# COMPACT_ATOMS: atom_id res chain seq x y z
N MET A 1 39.21 26.71 -44.62
CA MET A 1 39.41 25.54 -43.72
C MET A 1 39.25 26.03 -42.29
N GLY A 2 38.20 25.64 -41.56
CA GLY A 2 37.98 26.17 -40.20
C GLY A 2 36.65 25.80 -39.55
N TYR A 3 35.64 25.36 -40.31
CA TYR A 3 34.33 24.97 -39.75
C TYR A 3 34.27 23.54 -39.22
N SER A 4 35.25 22.68 -39.58
CA SER A 4 35.25 21.27 -39.19
C SER A 4 35.64 21.05 -37.72
N SER A 5 36.45 21.95 -37.13
CA SER A 5 36.93 21.78 -35.75
C SER A 5 35.95 22.26 -34.68
N LEU A 6 34.98 23.13 -35.01
CA LEU A 6 33.99 23.63 -34.06
C LEU A 6 32.83 22.65 -33.82
N VAL A 7 32.50 21.82 -34.80
CA VAL A 7 31.38 20.86 -34.70
C VAL A 7 31.73 19.70 -33.75
N LEU A 8 33.00 19.28 -33.70
CA LEU A 8 33.46 18.20 -32.82
C LEU A 8 33.42 18.57 -31.32
N LEU A 9 33.54 19.86 -30.97
CA LEU A 9 33.50 20.30 -29.57
C LEU A 9 32.07 20.32 -29.00
N LEU A 10 31.05 20.56 -29.84
CA LEU A 10 29.65 20.64 -29.40
C LEU A 10 29.02 19.28 -29.08
N LEU A 11 29.57 18.17 -29.60
CA LEU A 11 29.09 16.82 -29.33
C LEU A 11 29.63 16.23 -28.00
N SER A 12 30.66 16.84 -27.41
CA SER A 12 31.26 16.39 -26.15
C SER A 12 30.54 16.89 -24.88
N GLY A 13 29.59 17.83 -25.02
CA GLY A 13 28.90 18.47 -23.90
C GLY A 13 27.54 17.86 -23.50
N LEU A 14 27.05 16.83 -24.19
CA LEU A 14 25.73 16.23 -23.93
C LEU A 14 25.78 14.99 -23.02
N THR A 15 26.96 14.62 -22.53
CA THR A 15 27.12 13.51 -21.59
C THR A 15 27.78 14.00 -20.31
N LEU A 16 27.05 14.71 -19.44
CA LEU A 16 27.30 14.61 -18.00
C LEU A 16 26.09 15.04 -17.17
N ALA A 17 25.63 14.03 -16.43
CA ALA A 17 24.96 14.09 -15.15
C ALA A 17 23.57 14.75 -15.14
N GLN A 18 22.55 13.89 -15.21
CA GLN A 18 21.46 13.99 -14.26
C GLN A 18 22.08 14.25 -12.88
N GLN A 19 21.96 15.46 -12.36
CA GLN A 19 22.12 15.72 -10.93
C GLN A 19 20.89 15.12 -10.24
N GLY A 20 20.72 13.80 -10.36
CA GLY A 20 20.08 13.04 -9.32
C GLY A 20 20.94 13.31 -8.10
N THR A 21 20.37 14.02 -7.13
CA THR A 21 20.90 13.94 -5.78
C THR A 21 20.76 12.47 -5.41
N GLU A 22 21.81 11.69 -5.70
CA GLU A 22 22.09 10.45 -4.99
C GLU A 22 22.36 10.87 -3.55
N SER A 23 21.28 11.20 -2.83
CA SER A 23 21.23 10.77 -1.45
C SER A 23 21.42 9.27 -1.55
N GLU A 24 22.63 8.80 -1.25
CA GLU A 24 22.92 7.42 -0.88
C GLU A 24 21.63 6.82 -0.31
N PRO A 25 20.92 5.94 -1.05
CA PRO A 25 19.73 5.32 -0.50
C PRO A 25 20.25 4.59 0.72
N SER A 26 19.84 5.04 1.91
CA SER A 26 20.37 4.52 3.16
C SER A 26 20.40 3.00 3.04
N SER A 27 21.56 2.40 3.25
CA SER A 27 21.82 0.97 3.01
C SER A 27 20.80 0.05 3.70
N ALA A 28 20.08 0.58 4.69
CA ALA A 28 18.94 -0.03 5.37
C ALA A 28 17.76 -0.40 4.44
N CYS A 29 17.63 0.28 3.30
CA CYS A 29 16.39 0.28 2.54
C CYS A 29 16.41 -0.65 1.31
N GLN A 30 17.59 -0.83 0.71
CA GLN A 30 17.82 -1.76 -0.40
C GLN A 30 17.68 -3.23 0.00
N SER A 31 17.96 -3.58 1.26
CA SER A 31 18.03 -4.96 1.72
C SER A 31 16.71 -5.52 2.28
N VAL A 32 15.68 -4.68 2.50
CA VAL A 32 14.49 -5.07 3.29
C VAL A 32 13.18 -5.10 2.48
N SER A 33 13.08 -4.40 1.34
CA SER A 33 11.82 -4.37 0.58
C SER A 33 11.60 -5.64 -0.25
N ARG A 34 10.55 -6.40 0.08
CA ARG A 34 10.04 -7.51 -0.75
C ARG A 34 9.41 -7.05 -2.07
N PHE A 35 9.08 -5.76 -2.19
CA PHE A 35 8.42 -5.22 -3.37
C PHE A 35 9.43 -4.61 -4.34
N LYS A 36 9.22 -4.89 -5.62
CA LYS A 36 10.05 -4.40 -6.73
C LYS A 36 9.50 -3.06 -7.21
N THR A 37 10.40 -2.14 -7.53
CA THR A 37 10.10 -0.85 -8.12
C THR A 37 9.36 -0.98 -9.45
N ASN A 38 8.51 -0.01 -9.78
CA ASN A 38 7.67 0.05 -10.97
C ASN A 38 6.75 -1.16 -11.13
N ARG A 39 6.32 -1.74 -10.00
CA ARG A 39 5.33 -2.83 -9.95
C ARG A 39 4.11 -2.41 -9.15
N LYS A 40 2.99 -3.03 -9.52
CA LYS A 40 1.73 -2.99 -8.80
C LYS A 40 1.44 -4.36 -8.23
N TYR A 41 0.97 -4.40 -7.00
CA TYR A 41 0.61 -5.63 -6.30
C TYR A 41 -0.84 -5.52 -5.85
N PHE A 42 -1.63 -6.54 -6.14
CA PHE A 42 -3.06 -6.58 -5.81
C PHE A 42 -3.31 -7.67 -4.77
N TYR A 43 -3.98 -7.30 -3.69
CA TYR A 43 -4.32 -8.19 -2.58
C TYR A 43 -5.80 -8.11 -2.28
N HIS A 44 -6.35 -9.25 -1.85
CA HIS A 44 -7.61 -9.29 -1.13
C HIS A 44 -7.30 -9.39 0.35
N TYR A 45 -7.57 -8.33 1.10
CA TYR A 45 -7.30 -8.25 2.53
C TYR A 45 -8.57 -8.58 3.31
N SER A 46 -8.46 -9.46 4.30
CA SER A 46 -9.55 -9.80 5.22
C SER A 46 -9.02 -9.76 6.65
N THR A 47 -9.74 -9.08 7.53
CA THR A 47 -9.43 -9.01 8.96
C THR A 47 -10.72 -9.10 9.77
N GLU A 48 -10.62 -9.64 10.98
CA GLU A 48 -11.71 -9.70 11.93
C GLU A 48 -11.22 -9.29 13.31
N SER A 49 -12.06 -8.54 14.03
CA SER A 49 -11.89 -8.32 15.46
C SER A 49 -12.98 -9.08 16.19
N ARG A 50 -12.61 -9.78 17.26
CA ARG A 50 -13.53 -10.59 18.06
C ARG A 50 -13.38 -10.23 19.52
N ASN A 51 -14.48 -9.81 20.13
CA ASN A 51 -14.64 -9.61 21.56
C ASN A 51 -15.48 -10.77 22.11
N GLY A 52 -15.12 -11.26 23.30
CA GLY A 52 -15.91 -12.26 24.01
C GLY A 52 -15.68 -12.22 25.52
N VAL A 53 -16.64 -12.76 26.28
CA VAL A 53 -16.56 -12.85 27.75
C VAL A 53 -16.26 -14.28 28.15
N VAL A 54 -15.19 -14.48 28.92
CA VAL A 54 -14.78 -15.78 29.45
C VAL A 54 -15.92 -16.40 30.26
N GLY A 55 -16.26 -17.65 29.98
CA GLY A 55 -17.33 -18.38 30.69
C GLY A 55 -18.74 -18.19 30.13
N THR A 56 -18.93 -17.36 29.10
CA THR A 56 -20.19 -17.29 28.34
C THR A 56 -20.05 -18.06 27.03
N ALA A 57 -21.07 -18.83 26.67
CA ALA A 57 -21.08 -19.56 25.41
C ALA A 57 -21.07 -18.57 24.23
N ASN A 58 -19.98 -18.59 23.46
CA ASN A 58 -19.89 -18.13 22.08
C ASN A 58 -20.34 -16.71 21.73
N LEU A 59 -20.55 -15.78 22.67
CA LEU A 59 -20.74 -14.35 22.40
C LEU A 59 -19.45 -13.73 21.83
N LYS A 60 -19.13 -14.07 20.58
CA LYS A 60 -18.08 -13.50 19.77
C LYS A 60 -18.72 -12.39 18.97
N ASN A 61 -18.55 -11.15 19.41
CA ASN A 61 -19.00 -9.99 18.67
C ASN A 61 -17.79 -9.28 18.05
N GLY A 62 -17.95 -8.74 16.85
CA GLY A 62 -17.01 -7.79 16.30
C GLY A 62 -17.03 -7.74 14.77
N PRO A 63 -16.42 -6.69 14.20
CA PRO A 63 -16.46 -6.46 12.78
C PRO A 63 -15.53 -7.42 12.04
N LYS A 64 -16.01 -7.91 10.91
CA LYS A 64 -15.18 -8.48 9.84
C LYS A 64 -15.13 -7.47 8.69
N VAL A 65 -13.92 -7.19 8.23
CA VAL A 65 -13.65 -6.26 7.13
C VAL A 65 -12.94 -7.01 6.02
N THR A 66 -13.42 -6.84 4.80
CA THR A 66 -12.72 -7.28 3.58
C THR A 66 -12.50 -6.08 2.66
N CYS A 67 -11.33 -5.95 2.06
CA CYS A 67 -11.02 -4.89 1.10
C CYS A 67 -10.12 -5.41 -0.04
N LYS A 68 -10.15 -4.75 -1.20
CA LYS A 68 -9.09 -4.86 -2.20
C LYS A 68 -8.00 -3.84 -1.87
N VAL A 69 -6.75 -4.27 -1.93
CA VAL A 69 -5.59 -3.41 -1.66
C VAL A 69 -4.67 -3.46 -2.87
N GLU A 70 -4.41 -2.30 -3.45
CA GLU A 70 -3.42 -2.10 -4.49
C GLU A 70 -2.21 -1.38 -3.88
N ILE A 71 -1.02 -1.97 -4.06
CA ILE A 71 0.24 -1.38 -3.65
C ILE A 71 1.04 -1.03 -4.91
N GLU A 72 1.31 0.26 -5.10
CA GLU A 72 2.20 0.77 -6.13
C GLU A 72 3.58 1.07 -5.53
N VAL A 73 4.65 0.71 -6.24
CA VAL A 73 6.03 0.98 -5.81
C VAL A 73 6.70 1.89 -6.83
N PRO A 74 6.45 3.20 -6.81
CA PRO A 74 6.96 4.12 -7.83
C PRO A 74 8.49 4.23 -7.82
N GLN A 75 9.11 4.04 -6.66
CA GLN A 75 10.56 4.03 -6.50
C GLN A 75 10.94 3.15 -5.31
N LEU A 76 12.23 2.82 -5.20
CA LEU A 76 12.74 2.06 -4.07
C LEU A 76 12.34 2.76 -2.75
N CYS A 77 11.89 1.99 -1.76
CA CYS A 77 11.53 2.47 -0.42
C CYS A 77 10.35 3.43 -0.32
N SER A 78 9.57 3.56 -1.39
CA SER A 78 8.32 4.30 -1.38
C SER A 78 7.22 3.39 -1.90
N LEU A 79 6.14 3.26 -1.15
CA LEU A 79 4.91 2.66 -1.66
C LEU A 79 3.73 3.61 -1.52
N ILE A 80 2.74 3.40 -2.38
CA ILE A 80 1.43 4.01 -2.31
C ILE A 80 0.43 2.87 -2.20
N MET A 81 -0.39 2.89 -1.15
CA MET A 81 -1.44 1.91 -0.94
C MET A 81 -2.80 2.55 -1.20
N HIS A 82 -3.53 1.96 -2.14
CA HIS A 82 -4.93 2.25 -2.42
C HIS A 82 -5.78 1.13 -1.85
N THR A 83 -6.84 1.49 -1.15
CA THR A 83 -7.79 0.52 -0.59
C THR A 83 -9.16 0.80 -1.18
N THR A 84 -9.77 -0.20 -1.80
CA THR A 84 -11.04 -0.11 -2.51
C THR A 84 -11.92 -1.31 -2.23
N ASP A 85 -13.19 -1.25 -2.63
CA ASP A 85 -14.12 -2.38 -2.52
C ASP A 85 -14.18 -2.95 -1.09
N CYS A 86 -14.10 -2.06 -0.10
CA CYS A 86 -14.23 -2.47 1.29
C CYS A 86 -15.67 -2.84 1.61
N ALA A 87 -15.84 -3.90 2.41
CA ALA A 87 -17.10 -4.28 3.01
C ALA A 87 -16.88 -4.56 4.50
N MET A 88 -17.71 -3.95 5.34
CA MET A 88 -17.76 -4.21 6.76
C MET A 88 -19.01 -5.03 7.09
N SER A 89 -18.82 -6.06 7.89
CA SER A 89 -19.87 -6.95 8.35
C SER A 89 -19.75 -7.17 9.84
N GLU A 90 -20.88 -7.44 10.50
CA GLU A 90 -20.98 -7.67 11.93
C GLU A 90 -21.72 -8.98 12.19
N VAL A 91 -21.53 -9.53 13.39
CA VAL A 91 -22.14 -10.82 13.77
C VAL A 91 -23.64 -10.63 13.97
N SER A 92 -24.45 -11.37 13.21
CA SER A 92 -25.92 -11.33 13.28
C SER A 92 -26.52 -12.53 14.02
N ILE A 93 -25.89 -13.71 13.91
CA ILE A 93 -26.30 -14.93 14.60
C ILE A 93 -25.05 -15.53 15.24
N THR A 94 -25.17 -15.98 16.48
CA THR A 94 -24.04 -16.33 17.35
C THR A 94 -23.90 -17.85 17.58
N ASP A 95 -24.78 -18.69 17.01
CA ASP A 95 -24.84 -20.14 17.30
C ASP A 95 -25.12 -20.98 16.03
N PRO A 96 -24.37 -22.06 15.72
CA PRO A 96 -23.11 -22.54 16.33
C PRO A 96 -21.85 -21.87 15.77
N GLU A 97 -21.96 -21.23 14.60
CA GLU A 97 -20.90 -20.44 13.96
C GLU A 97 -21.40 -18.99 13.75
N PRO A 98 -20.55 -17.98 13.96
CA PRO A 98 -20.97 -16.59 13.78
C PRO A 98 -21.31 -16.31 12.32
N VAL A 99 -22.57 -15.99 12.07
CA VAL A 99 -23.04 -15.51 10.76
C VAL A 99 -22.79 -14.02 10.70
N TYR A 100 -22.16 -13.57 9.62
CA TYR A 100 -21.89 -12.15 9.38
C TYR A 100 -22.92 -11.58 8.41
N SER A 101 -23.49 -10.43 8.74
CA SER A 101 -24.30 -9.62 7.83
C SER A 101 -23.64 -8.27 7.57
N PRO A 102 -23.90 -7.62 6.41
CA PRO A 102 -23.40 -6.28 6.15
C PRO A 102 -23.75 -5.32 7.30
N ALA A 103 -22.76 -4.60 7.81
CA ALA A 103 -22.99 -3.59 8.83
C ALA A 103 -23.71 -2.37 8.19
N PRO A 104 -24.63 -1.70 8.89
CA PRO A 104 -25.30 -0.50 8.38
C PRO A 104 -24.34 0.62 7.94
N THR A 105 -23.15 0.68 8.55
CA THR A 105 -22.11 1.67 8.28
C THR A 105 -21.10 1.23 7.21
N SER A 106 -21.30 0.08 6.56
CA SER A 106 -20.37 -0.49 5.58
C SER A 106 -20.07 0.45 4.41
N GLU A 107 -21.08 1.17 3.90
CA GLU A 107 -20.88 2.11 2.79
C GLU A 107 -20.05 3.34 3.22
N ALA A 108 -20.36 3.92 4.38
CA ALA A 108 -19.58 5.03 4.93
C ALA A 108 -18.13 4.62 5.21
N PHE A 109 -17.93 3.40 5.71
CA PHE A 109 -16.61 2.80 5.91
C PHE A 109 -15.85 2.69 4.57
N ARG A 110 -16.49 2.14 3.53
CA ARG A 110 -15.89 2.04 2.18
C ARG A 110 -15.46 3.41 1.65
N ALA A 111 -16.35 4.40 1.71
CA ALA A 111 -16.04 5.74 1.24
C ALA A 111 -14.86 6.39 1.99
N ALA A 112 -14.76 6.16 3.31
CA ALA A 112 -13.63 6.64 4.10
C ALA A 112 -12.31 5.96 3.73
N MET A 113 -12.32 4.65 3.49
CA MET A 113 -11.14 3.89 3.07
C MET A 113 -10.68 4.30 1.67
N GLU A 114 -11.61 4.47 0.72
CA GLU A 114 -11.30 4.84 -0.67
C GLU A 114 -10.78 6.29 -0.81
N LYS A 115 -11.21 7.18 0.09
CA LYS A 115 -10.68 8.54 0.16
C LYS A 115 -9.24 8.58 0.68
N SER A 116 -8.81 7.57 1.43
CA SER A 116 -7.54 7.57 2.15
C SER A 116 -6.43 6.90 1.31
N VAL A 117 -5.56 7.72 0.70
CA VAL A 117 -4.33 7.22 0.06
C VAL A 117 -3.21 7.18 1.09
N HIS A 118 -2.66 5.98 1.33
CA HIS A 118 -1.60 5.79 2.31
C HIS A 118 -0.25 5.73 1.60
N SER A 119 0.52 6.82 1.68
CA SER A 119 1.90 6.85 1.21
C SER A 119 2.83 6.49 2.35
N GLN A 120 3.54 5.36 2.21
CA GLN A 120 4.50 4.91 3.22
C GLN A 120 5.91 4.99 2.62
N LYS A 121 6.75 5.83 3.23
CA LYS A 121 8.20 5.77 3.05
C LYS A 121 8.74 4.74 4.03
N TYR A 122 9.33 3.67 3.54
CA TYR A 122 10.02 2.73 4.42
C TYR A 122 11.33 3.38 4.87
N LEU A 123 11.30 4.01 6.03
CA LEU A 123 12.50 4.31 6.78
C LEU A 123 12.24 3.76 8.18
N LEU A 124 12.84 2.61 8.48
CA LEU A 124 12.82 1.90 9.77
C LEU A 124 11.56 1.06 10.07
N LEU A 125 11.70 -0.26 9.90
CA LEU A 125 11.58 -1.16 11.06
C LEU A 125 12.97 -1.25 11.70
#